data_AF-A0ABD0QA01-F1
#
_entry.id   AF-A0ABD0QA01-F1
#
_cell.length_a   1.000
_cell.length_b   1.000
_cell.length_c   1.000
_cell.angle_alpha   90.00
_cell.angle_beta   90.00
_cell.angle_gamma   90.00
#
_symmetry.space_group_name_H-M   'P 1'
#
loop_
_entity.id
_entity.type
_entity.pdbx_description
1 polymer ?
#
loop_
_entity_poly.entity_id
_entity_poly.type
_entity_poly.pdbx_seq_one_letter_code
_entity_poly.pdbx_strand_id
1 'polypeptide(L)' 'AWAGFYDYNTFDQNGIIGLHPLVPNMYFATGFSGHGLQQSPALILDGGYKTIDLSAFDLKRILLHEPILESNIV' A
#
# COMPACT_ATOMS: atom_id res chain seq x y z
N ALA A 1 28.34 7.72 -4.24
CA ALA A 1 27.37 6.73 -3.73
C ALA A 1 26.18 7.47 -3.13
N TRP A 2 24.99 6.86 -3.14
CA TRP A 2 23.77 7.42 -2.51
C TRP A 2 23.15 6.39 -1.56
N ALA A 3 22.33 6.86 -0.62
CA ALA A 3 21.55 6.05 0.30
C ALA A 3 20.18 6.71 0.54
N GLY A 4 19.18 5.91 0.88
CA GLY A 4 17.83 6.35 1.19
C GLY A 4 17.16 5.41 2.18
N PHE A 5 16.09 5.88 2.82
CA PHE A 5 15.29 5.07 3.71
C PHE A 5 14.18 4.36 2.96
N TYR A 6 13.93 3.10 3.32
CA TYR A 6 12.73 2.38 2.91
C TYR A 6 11.70 2.46 4.02
N ASP A 7 10.50 2.93 3.67
CA ASP A 7 9.33 2.73 4.50
C ASP A 7 8.82 1.31 4.27
N TYR A 8 9.06 0.45 5.26
CA TYR A 8 8.88 -1.00 5.17
C TYR A 8 7.72 -1.44 6.05
N ASN A 9 6.72 -2.06 5.45
CA ASN A 9 5.59 -2.62 6.19
C ASN A 9 5.94 -4.00 6.74
N THR A 10 6.19 -4.11 8.05
CA THR A 10 6.55 -5.39 8.69
C THR A 10 5.41 -6.39 8.82
N PHE A 11 4.15 -6.00 8.54
CA PHE A 11 3.01 -6.89 8.67
C PHE A 11 3.02 -7.98 7.59
N ASP A 12 3.18 -7.59 6.33
CA ASP A 12 3.19 -8.51 5.19
C ASP A 12 4.03 -8.00 4.01
N GLN A 13 4.89 -7.01 4.25
CA GLN A 13 5.85 -6.47 3.28
C GLN A 13 5.21 -5.74 2.09
N ASN A 14 3.89 -5.62 2.07
CA ASN A 14 3.13 -4.97 1.02
C ASN A 14 2.79 -3.52 1.36
N GLY A 15 2.57 -2.70 0.32
CA GLY A 15 2.10 -1.33 0.48
C GLY A 15 0.77 -1.22 1.22
N ILE A 16 0.53 -0.03 1.77
CA ILE A 16 -0.74 0.37 2.37
C ILE A 16 -1.28 1.55 1.55
N ILE A 17 -2.42 1.34 0.90
CA ILE A 17 -3.02 2.30 -0.02
C ILE A 17 -4.52 2.38 0.26
N GLY A 18 -5.04 3.56 0.56
CA GLY A 18 -6.48 3.75 0.76
C GLY A 18 -6.83 4.82 1.79
N LEU A 19 -8.12 4.93 2.11
CA LEU A 19 -8.62 5.89 3.10
C LEU A 19 -8.45 5.38 4.54
N HIS A 20 -8.18 6.29 5.46
CA HIS A 20 -8.24 5.99 6.89
C HIS A 20 -9.70 5.68 7.27
N PRO A 21 -9.99 4.55 7.95
CA PRO A 21 -11.35 4.08 8.18
C PRO A 21 -12.19 4.98 9.11
N LEU A 22 -11.51 5.74 9.98
CA LEU A 22 -12.16 6.62 10.97
C LEU A 22 -11.95 8.12 10.69
N VAL A 23 -11.08 8.49 9.74
CA VAL A 23 -10.71 9.89 9.50
C VAL A 23 -11.04 10.21 8.04
N PRO A 24 -12.13 10.95 7.77
CA PRO A 24 -12.52 11.26 6.42
C PRO A 24 -11.44 12.10 5.72
N ASN A 25 -11.26 11.86 4.42
CA ASN A 25 -10.29 12.55 3.56
C ASN A 25 -8.81 12.38 3.97
N MET A 26 -8.49 11.43 4.84
CA MET A 26 -7.10 11.03 5.11
C MET A 26 -6.75 9.80 4.28
N TYR A 27 -5.73 9.92 3.43
CA TYR A 27 -5.28 8.85 2.52
C TYR A 27 -3.90 8.33 2.93
N PHE A 28 -3.72 7.02 2.81
CA PHE A 28 -2.44 6.33 2.90
C PHE A 28 -1.95 5.95 1.51
N ALA A 29 -0.65 6.14 1.32
CA ALA A 29 0.16 5.61 0.22
C ALA A 29 1.59 5.47 0.78
N THR A 30 1.82 4.40 1.56
CA THR A 30 3.00 4.24 2.42
C THR A 30 3.36 2.75 2.53
N GLY A 31 4.50 2.42 3.14
CA GLY A 31 4.86 1.03 3.45
C GLY A 31 5.25 0.19 2.23
N PHE A 32 5.68 0.83 1.15
CA PHE A 32 5.95 0.16 -0.13
C PHE A 32 7.15 -0.78 -0.15
N SER A 33 7.94 -0.87 0.92
CA SER A 33 9.00 -1.87 1.09
C SER A 33 10.00 -1.92 -0.08
N GLY A 34 10.27 -0.78 -0.71
CA GLY A 34 11.17 -0.67 -1.87
C GLY A 34 10.55 -0.85 -3.26
N HIS A 35 9.27 -1.24 -3.35
CA HIS A 35 8.53 -1.42 -4.61
C HIS A 35 7.72 -0.19 -5.04
N GLY A 36 7.82 0.92 -4.30
CA GLY A 36 6.96 2.10 -4.50
C GLY A 36 7.07 2.72 -5.90
N LEU A 37 8.23 2.58 -6.55
CA LEU A 37 8.42 3.09 -7.91
C LEU A 37 7.56 2.33 -8.94
N GLN A 38 7.43 1.01 -8.78
CA GLN A 38 6.58 0.16 -9.64
C GLN A 38 5.08 0.43 -9.41
N GLN A 39 4.70 0.76 -8.18
CA GLN A 39 3.30 0.97 -7.79
C GLN A 39 2.82 2.42 -7.92
N SER A 40 3.73 3.36 -8.18
CA SER A 40 3.44 4.79 -8.35
C SER A 40 2.36 5.15 -9.39
N PRO A 41 2.13 4.42 -10.50
CA PRO A 41 1.12 4.80 -11.50
C PRO A 41 -0.33 4.65 -11.02
N ALA A 42 -0.55 3.89 -9.95
CA ALA A 42 -1.90 3.52 -9.49
C ALA A 42 -2.40 4.41 -8.32
N LEU A 43 -1.77 5.56 -8.10
CA LEU A 43 -2.12 6.47 -7.02
C LEU A 43 -3.57 6.99 -7.15
N ILE A 44 -4.30 6.99 -6.03
CA ILE A 44 -5.71 7.38 -5.96
C ILE A 44 -5.84 8.89 -6.20
N LEU A 45 -6.35 9.28 -7.37
CA LEU A 45 -6.61 10.69 -7.72
C LEU A 45 -8.04 11.13 -7.36
N ASP A 46 -9.01 10.21 -7.24
CA ASP A 46 -10.44 10.54 -7.15
C ASP A 46 -11.23 9.73 -6.09
N GLY A 47 -10.58 9.33 -5.00
CA GLY A 47 -11.24 8.58 -3.92
C GLY A 47 -11.52 7.10 -4.23
N GLY A 48 -11.08 6.61 -5.39
CA GLY A 48 -11.17 5.21 -5.78
C GLY A 48 -10.14 4.81 -6.85
N TYR A 49 -10.03 3.51 -7.10
CA TYR A 49 -9.15 2.94 -8.10
C TYR A 49 -9.80 3.01 -9.49
N LYS A 50 -9.16 3.71 -10.44
CA LYS A 50 -9.71 3.90 -11.80
C LYS A 50 -9.22 2.89 -12.82
N THR A 51 -7.98 2.44 -12.70
CA THR A 51 -7.29 1.64 -13.72
C THR A 51 -6.91 0.25 -13.21
N ILE A 52 -6.38 0.17 -11.98
CA ILE A 52 -5.96 -1.08 -11.34
C ILE A 52 -6.61 -1.12 -9.97
N ASP A 53 -7.36 -2.18 -9.68
CA ASP A 53 -7.93 -2.40 -8.35
C ASP A 53 -6.80 -2.74 -7.36
N LEU A 54 -6.60 -1.86 -6.38
CA LEU A 54 -5.64 -2.04 -5.30
C LEU A 54 -6.34 -2.20 -3.93
N SER A 55 -7.62 -2.56 -3.91
CA SER A 55 -8.40 -2.79 -2.68
C SER A 55 -7.76 -3.80 -1.74
N ALA A 56 -6.98 -4.74 -2.30
CA ALA A 56 -6.16 -5.68 -1.54
C ALA A 56 -5.17 -4.96 -0.61
N PHE A 57 -4.66 -3.78 -0.97
CA PHE A 57 -3.71 -3.01 -0.17
C PHE A 57 -4.36 -2.05 0.85
N ASP A 58 -5.68 -2.10 1.04
CA ASP A 58 -6.42 -1.26 1.99
C ASP A 58 -5.96 -1.53 3.44
N LEU A 59 -5.85 -0.47 4.25
CA LEU A 59 -5.56 -0.54 5.69
C LEU A 59 -6.50 -1.51 6.44
N LYS A 60 -7.74 -1.71 5.96
CA LYS A 60 -8.70 -2.66 6.55
C LYS A 60 -8.12 -4.05 6.76
N ARG A 61 -7.28 -4.54 5.86
CA ARG A 61 -6.66 -5.87 5.97
C ARG A 61 -5.80 -6.01 7.23
N ILE A 62 -5.15 -4.93 7.66
CA ILE A 62 -4.34 -4.90 8.89
C ILE A 62 -5.25 -4.96 10.10
N LEU A 63 -6.37 -4.23 10.08
CA LEU A 63 -7.37 -4.27 11.16
C LEU A 63 -8.01 -5.66 11.30
N LEU A 64 -8.24 -6.33 10.17
CA LEU A 64 -8.82 -7.67 10.10
C LEU A 64 -7.78 -8.79 10.28
N HIS A 65 -6.49 -8.49 10.38
CA HIS A 65 -5.39 -9.46 10.44
C HIS A 65 -5.35 -10.42 9.24
N GLU A 66 -5.59 -9.89 8.04
CA GLU A 66 -5.59 -10.61 6.77
C GLU A 66 -4.36 -10.21 5.93
N PRO A 67 -3.19 -10.87 6.10
CA PRO A 67 -1.99 -10.56 5.34
C PRO A 67 -2.10 -11.02 3.88
N ILE A 68 -1.50 -10.26 2.98
CA ILE A 68 -1.30 -10.67 1.59
C ILE A 68 0.11 -11.25 1.49
N LEU A 69 0.18 -12.55 1.20
CA LEU A 69 1.45 -13.22 0.98
C LEU A 69 1.72 -13.25 -0.52
N GLU A 70 2.83 -12.63 -0.93
CA GLU A 70 3.33 -12.79 -2.29
C GLU A 70 3.89 -14.20 -2.45
N SER A 71 3.19 -15.04 -3.21
CA SER A 71 3.55 -16.44 -3.41
C SER A 71 4.65 -16.66 -4.46
N ASN A 72 5.10 -15.61 -5.15
CA ASN A 72 6.09 -15.70 -6.25
C ASN A 72 7.21 -14.65 -6.13
N ILE A 73 7.81 -14.48 -4.94
CA ILE A 73 9.06 -13.74 -4.81
C ILE A 73 10.20 -14.67 -5.26
N VAL A 74 10.88 -14.33 -6.37
CA VAL A 74 12.12 -14.98 -6.85
C VAL A 74 13.33 -14.16 -6.43
#